data_AF-A0A815ADT2-F1
#
_entry.id   AF-A0A815ADT2-F1
#
_cell.length_a   1.000
_cell.length_b   1.000
_cell.length_c   1.000
_cell.angle_alpha   90.00
_cell.angle_beta   90.00
_cell.angle_gamma   90.00
#
_symmetry.space_group_name_H-M   'P 1'
#
loop_
_entity.id
_entity.type
_entity.pdbx_description
1 polymer ?
#
loop_
_entity_poly.entity_id
_entity_poly.type
_entity_poly.pdbx_seq_one_letter_code
_entity_poly.pdbx_strand_id
1 'polypeptide(L)'
;MYNIPQTCDRQFIAQEVVKVQVPEFKPKDIFTADNNSNQCRVDDQQRMNVQEKNNSSIEQLLNRLPKLDEIVDIKIQPHELKTDDDTNFHIDYIVATTLLRTENYEIQITDRSQIKRVAENIIPAIVTTTAMVTGLVCLEVYKLIQGHKKIESYRNVCLNLTLPFFAFFESVPPKCQKV
;
A
#
# COMPACT_ATOMS: atom_id res chain seq x y z
N MET A 1 15.52 -11.30 6.73
CA MET A 1 16.46 -10.46 5.97
C MET A 1 17.92 -10.96 6.07
N TYR A 2 18.48 -11.16 7.26
CA TYR A 2 19.89 -11.57 7.45
C TYR A 2 20.12 -13.09 7.63
N ASN A 3 19.13 -13.94 7.31
CA ASN A 3 19.21 -15.41 7.46
C ASN A 3 19.57 -15.92 8.87
N ILE A 4 19.23 -15.16 9.89
CA ILE A 4 19.38 -15.56 11.30
C ILE A 4 18.19 -16.47 11.65
N PRO A 5 18.42 -17.59 12.38
CA PRO A 5 17.33 -18.45 12.83
C PRO A 5 16.31 -17.66 13.67
N GLN A 6 15.04 -17.82 13.34
CA GLN A 6 13.94 -17.12 14.01
C GLN A 6 13.46 -17.92 15.23
N THR A 7 13.03 -17.21 16.27
CA THR A 7 12.43 -17.79 17.47
C THR A 7 11.04 -17.19 17.67
N CYS A 8 10.03 -18.03 17.88
CA CYS A 8 8.65 -17.61 18.13
C CYS A 8 8.25 -17.69 19.62
N ASP A 9 9.20 -17.99 20.51
CA ASP A 9 8.95 -18.05 21.95
C ASP A 9 8.80 -16.65 22.55
N ARG A 10 7.57 -16.29 22.89
CA ARG A 10 7.21 -14.99 23.48
C ARG A 10 7.83 -14.78 24.86
N GLN A 11 8.02 -15.84 25.64
CA GLN A 11 8.58 -15.72 27.00
C GLN A 11 10.06 -15.38 26.92
N PHE A 12 10.79 -16.07 26.06
CA PHE A 12 12.19 -15.77 25.77
C PHE A 12 12.37 -14.33 25.27
N ILE A 13 11.56 -13.90 24.29
CA ILE A 13 11.64 -12.54 23.74
C ILE A 13 11.37 -11.48 24.82
N ALA A 14 10.37 -11.68 25.67
CA ALA A 14 10.06 -10.74 26.75
C ALA A 14 11.22 -10.58 27.75
N GLN A 15 11.93 -11.68 28.06
CA GLN A 15 13.11 -11.64 28.94
C GLN A 15 14.29 -10.88 28.31
N GLU A 16 14.52 -11.05 27.01
CA GLU A 16 15.59 -10.33 26.29
C GLU A 16 15.28 -8.84 26.15
N VAL A 17 14.03 -8.46 25.86
CA VAL A 17 13.62 -7.05 25.71
C VAL A 17 13.88 -6.23 26.98
N VAL A 18 13.70 -6.81 28.17
CA VAL A 18 13.98 -6.14 29.46
C VAL A 18 15.46 -5.79 29.62
N LYS A 19 16.37 -6.53 28.97
CA LYS A 19 17.82 -6.29 29.03
C LYS A 19 18.26 -5.15 28.10
N VAL A 20 17.42 -4.74 27.15
CA VAL A 20 17.77 -3.72 26.15
C VAL A 20 17.74 -2.33 26.78
N GLN A 21 18.88 -1.64 26.75
CA GLN A 21 18.96 -0.24 27.18
C GLN A 21 18.56 0.69 26.03
N VAL A 22 17.41 1.35 26.17
CA VAL A 22 16.92 2.32 25.19
C VAL A 22 17.55 3.70 25.50
N PRO A 23 18.28 4.31 24.55
CA PRO A 23 18.88 5.64 24.76
C PRO A 23 17.79 6.71 24.88
N GLU A 24 18.02 7.71 25.73
CA GLU A 24 17.10 8.83 25.91
C GLU A 24 16.95 9.62 24.60
N PHE A 25 15.70 9.83 24.18
CA PHE A 25 15.39 10.63 23.00
C PHE A 25 15.47 12.12 23.35
N LYS A 26 16.36 12.85 22.66
CA LYS A 26 16.44 14.31 22.74
C LYS A 26 15.85 14.91 21.47
N PRO A 27 14.73 15.65 21.55
CA PRO A 27 14.14 16.29 20.38
C PRO A 27 15.15 17.29 19.80
N LYS A 28 15.33 17.24 18.48
CA LYS A 28 16.13 18.22 17.75
C LYS A 28 15.19 19.28 17.19
N ASP A 29 15.59 20.53 17.25
CA ASP A 29 14.92 21.64 16.54
C ASP A 29 15.17 21.48 15.04
N ILE A 30 14.34 20.65 14.41
CA ILE A 30 14.34 20.48 12.96
C ILE A 30 13.31 21.47 12.41
N PHE A 31 13.76 22.47 11.65
CA PHE A 31 12.90 23.26 10.79
C PHE A 31 12.41 22.36 9.65
N THR A 32 11.30 21.65 9.87
CA THR A 32 10.52 21.06 8.79
C THR A 32 9.81 22.17 8.04
N ALA A 33 10.12 22.33 6.76
CA ALA A 33 9.33 23.17 5.86
C ALA A 33 7.87 22.69 5.92
N ASP A 34 6.98 23.63 6.24
CA ASP A 34 5.58 23.38 6.53
C ASP A 34 4.83 22.62 5.44
N ASN A 35 3.83 21.88 5.94
CA ASN A 35 2.79 21.11 5.24
C ASN A 35 1.83 21.94 4.36
N ASN A 36 2.31 22.99 3.68
CA ASN A 36 1.53 23.67 2.64
C ASN A 36 2.37 23.76 1.38
N SER A 37 1.92 23.09 0.32
CA SER A 37 2.53 23.01 -1.01
C SER A 37 2.60 24.36 -1.76
N ASN A 38 2.53 25.50 -1.06
CA ASN A 38 2.66 26.85 -1.60
C ASN A 38 3.22 27.80 -0.52
N GLN A 39 4.52 27.73 -0.22
CA GLN A 39 5.43 28.87 0.04
C GLN A 39 6.69 28.40 0.79
N CYS A 40 7.80 28.21 0.06
CA CYS A 40 9.14 28.17 0.64
C CYS A 40 9.90 29.43 0.22
N ARG A 41 9.67 30.55 0.91
CA ARG A 41 10.64 31.66 0.94
C ARG A 41 11.62 31.39 2.08
N VAL A 42 12.57 30.51 1.82
CA VAL A 42 13.77 30.35 2.66
C VAL A 42 14.79 31.36 2.18
N ASP A 43 15.25 32.25 3.05
CA ASP A 43 16.31 33.23 2.78
C ASP A 43 17.54 32.55 2.17
N ASP A 44 18.11 33.16 1.12
CA ASP A 44 19.20 32.57 0.32
C ASP A 44 20.45 32.20 1.14
N GLN A 45 20.71 32.91 2.25
CA GLN A 45 21.82 32.62 3.16
C GLN A 45 21.63 31.34 3.98
N GLN A 46 20.39 30.98 4.33
CA GLN A 46 20.11 29.75 5.07
C GLN A 46 20.16 28.51 4.16
N ARG A 47 19.80 28.65 2.88
CA ARG A 47 19.93 27.58 1.88
C ARG A 47 21.38 27.15 1.69
N MET A 48 22.31 28.10 1.59
CA MET A 48 23.74 27.83 1.40
C MET A 48 24.36 27.08 2.60
N ASN A 49 24.00 27.46 3.83
CA ASN A 49 24.53 26.84 5.05
C ASN A 49 23.99 25.41 5.28
N VAL A 50 22.73 25.15 4.90
CA VAL A 50 22.16 23.79 4.88
C VAL A 50 22.84 22.92 3.82
N GLN A 51 23.14 23.48 2.64
CA GLN A 51 23.77 22.76 1.55
C GLN A 51 25.24 22.38 1.85
N GLU A 52 26.02 23.26 2.49
CA GLU A 52 27.39 22.96 2.95
C GLU A 52 27.43 21.90 4.06
N LYS A 53 26.49 21.95 5.03
CA LYS A 53 26.35 20.92 6.06
C LYS A 53 25.91 19.58 5.50
N ASN A 54 25.05 19.57 4.48
CA ASN A 54 24.63 18.35 3.81
C ASN A 54 25.79 17.72 3.03
N ASN A 55 26.56 18.52 2.29
CA ASN A 55 27.70 18.01 1.52
C ASN A 55 28.79 17.39 2.42
N SER A 56 29.15 18.08 3.51
CA SER A 56 30.12 17.54 4.48
C SER A 56 29.61 16.27 5.19
N SER A 57 28.31 16.17 5.48
CA SER A 57 27.71 14.96 6.05
C SER A 57 27.73 13.78 5.07
N ILE A 58 27.50 14.03 3.77
CA ILE A 58 27.55 13.01 2.72
C ILE A 58 28.97 12.45 2.59
N GLU A 59 29.99 13.31 2.57
CA GLU A 59 31.40 12.88 2.53
C GLU A 59 31.77 12.02 3.74
N GLN A 60 31.32 12.40 4.93
CA GLN A 60 31.51 11.59 6.14
C GLN A 60 30.83 10.22 6.06
N LEU A 61 29.63 10.13 5.47
CA LEU A 61 28.92 8.86 5.26
C LEU A 61 29.63 7.99 4.22
N LEU A 62 30.14 8.57 3.13
CA LEU A 62 30.93 7.87 2.12
C LEU A 62 32.20 7.26 2.73
N ASN A 63 32.89 8.01 3.60
CA ASN A 63 34.08 7.52 4.28
C ASN A 63 33.79 6.44 5.35
N ARG A 64 32.55 6.33 5.82
CA ARG A 64 32.11 5.29 6.78
C ARG A 64 31.64 4.00 6.12
N LEU A 65 31.33 4.03 4.83
CA LEU A 65 30.90 2.83 4.10
C LEU A 65 32.06 1.84 4.00
N PRO A 66 31.88 0.57 4.40
CA PRO A 66 32.92 -0.43 4.27
C PRO A 66 33.19 -0.73 2.80
N LYS A 67 34.41 -1.19 2.51
CA LYS A 67 34.78 -1.59 1.15
C LYS A 67 34.08 -2.89 0.79
N LEU A 68 33.82 -3.10 -0.51
CA LEU A 68 33.09 -4.27 -0.98
C LEU A 68 33.76 -5.60 -0.58
N ASP A 69 35.09 -5.61 -0.51
CA ASP A 69 35.91 -6.75 -0.11
C ASP A 69 35.66 -7.21 1.34
N GLU A 70 35.15 -6.32 2.21
CA GLU A 70 34.84 -6.62 3.62
C GLU A 70 33.43 -7.20 3.80
N ILE A 71 32.56 -7.09 2.79
CA ILE A 71 31.11 -7.37 2.89
C ILE A 71 30.73 -8.62 2.06
N VAL A 72 31.69 -9.26 1.39
CA VAL A 72 31.46 -10.37 0.44
C VAL A 72 30.63 -11.52 1.04
N ASP A 73 30.79 -11.79 2.34
CA ASP A 73 30.08 -12.88 3.02
C ASP A 73 28.67 -12.50 3.51
N ILE A 74 28.30 -11.22 3.48
CA ILE A 74 27.00 -10.74 3.96
C ILE A 74 25.96 -10.90 2.86
N LYS A 75 25.04 -11.85 3.06
CA LYS A 75 23.87 -12.07 2.18
C LYS A 75 22.63 -11.43 2.79
N ILE A 76 22.07 -10.46 2.08
CA ILE A 76 20.80 -9.82 2.43
C ILE A 76 19.72 -10.39 1.51
N GLN A 77 18.66 -10.94 2.10
CA GLN A 77 17.48 -11.37 1.36
C GLN A 77 16.34 -10.35 1.49
N PRO A 78 15.93 -9.69 0.39
CA PRO A 78 14.73 -8.88 0.39
C PRO A 78 13.51 -9.77 0.68
N HIS A 79 12.56 -9.26 1.46
CA HIS A 79 11.29 -9.96 1.72
C HIS A 79 10.23 -9.36 0.82
N GLU A 80 9.65 -10.18 -0.05
CA GLU A 80 8.50 -9.81 -0.86
C GLU A 80 7.24 -9.94 -0.04
N LEU A 81 6.40 -8.90 -0.04
CA LEU A 81 5.15 -8.90 0.71
C LEU A 81 4.23 -10.02 0.19
N LYS A 82 3.97 -11.03 1.04
CA LYS A 82 3.02 -12.11 0.78
C LYS A 82 1.91 -12.07 1.80
N THR A 83 0.68 -12.11 1.33
CA THR A 83 -0.50 -11.82 2.16
C THR A 83 -1.49 -12.97 2.27
N ASP A 84 -1.28 -14.01 1.48
CA ASP A 84 -2.01 -15.27 1.47
C ASP A 84 -1.50 -16.28 2.51
N ASP A 85 -0.26 -16.11 2.97
CA ASP A 85 0.38 -16.96 3.99
C ASP A 85 0.42 -16.26 5.36
N ASP A 86 -0.36 -16.76 6.32
CA ASP A 86 -0.39 -16.24 7.69
C ASP A 86 0.83 -16.69 8.54
N THR A 87 1.70 -17.58 8.04
CA THR A 87 2.86 -18.10 8.80
C THR A 87 4.12 -17.24 8.68
N ASN A 88 4.14 -16.31 7.73
CA ASN A 88 5.30 -15.46 7.43
C ASN A 88 5.38 -14.20 8.31
N PHE A 89 4.34 -13.90 9.10
CA PHE A 89 4.19 -12.71 9.96
C PHE A 89 4.12 -11.35 9.23
N HIS A 90 3.92 -11.32 7.92
CA HIS A 90 3.87 -10.07 7.15
C HIS A 90 2.66 -9.22 7.57
N ILE A 91 1.46 -9.82 7.60
CA ILE A 91 0.24 -9.14 8.04
C ILE A 91 0.31 -8.81 9.52
N ASP A 92 0.88 -9.69 10.34
CA ASP A 92 0.95 -9.48 11.78
C ASP A 92 1.86 -8.29 12.13
N TYR A 93 2.95 -8.10 11.38
CA TYR A 93 3.81 -6.91 11.49
C TYR A 93 3.06 -5.62 11.11
N ILE A 94 2.32 -5.63 9.99
CA ILE A 94 1.54 -4.47 9.54
C ILE A 94 0.48 -4.12 10.58
N VAL A 95 -0.26 -5.12 11.07
CA VAL A 95 -1.32 -4.94 12.07
C VAL A 95 -0.75 -4.36 13.37
N ALA A 96 0.31 -4.95 13.92
CA ALA A 96 0.92 -4.45 15.16
C ALA A 96 1.41 -3.00 15.00
N THR A 97 2.08 -2.69 13.89
CA THR A 97 2.60 -1.34 13.61
C THR A 97 1.46 -0.32 13.44
N THR A 98 0.41 -0.69 12.72
CA THR A 98 -0.78 0.15 12.54
C THR A 98 -1.44 0.42 13.89
N LEU A 99 -1.64 -0.60 14.72
CA LEU A 99 -2.26 -0.45 16.04
C LEU A 99 -1.45 0.45 16.98
N LEU A 100 -0.13 0.27 17.05
CA LEU A 100 0.74 1.14 17.84
C LEU A 100 0.69 2.60 17.38
N ARG A 101 0.62 2.83 16.05
CA ARG A 101 0.49 4.19 15.52
C ARG A 101 -0.89 4.78 15.77
N THR A 102 -1.93 3.96 15.69
CA THR A 102 -3.32 4.34 16.01
C THR A 102 -3.45 4.79 17.47
N GLU A 103 -2.81 4.07 18.41
CA GLU A 103 -2.78 4.43 19.82
C GLU A 103 -2.11 5.80 20.07
N ASN A 104 -1.00 6.09 19.38
CA ASN A 104 -0.29 7.38 19.50
C ASN A 104 -1.15 8.61 19.13
N TYR A 105 -2.18 8.44 18.30
CA TYR A 105 -3.05 9.54 17.83
C TYR A 105 -4.52 9.37 18.26
N GLU A 106 -4.79 8.47 19.20
CA GLU A 106 -6.16 8.16 19.68
C GLU A 106 -7.15 7.83 18.55
N ILE A 107 -6.65 7.21 17.48
CA ILE A 107 -7.49 6.74 16.36
C ILE A 107 -8.22 5.47 16.82
N GLN A 108 -9.42 5.22 16.27
CA GLN A 108 -10.17 4.01 16.60
C GLN A 108 -9.42 2.72 16.20
N ILE A 109 -9.28 1.80 17.15
CA ILE A 109 -8.71 0.47 16.92
C ILE A 109 -9.54 -0.28 15.88
N THR A 110 -8.84 -0.85 14.91
CA THR A 110 -9.40 -1.52 13.73
C THR A 110 -9.03 -3.01 13.76
N ASP A 111 -9.94 -3.88 13.30
CA ASP A 111 -9.70 -5.33 13.31
C ASP A 111 -8.64 -5.75 12.29
N ARG A 112 -7.97 -6.90 12.54
CA ARG A 112 -6.97 -7.49 11.63
C ARG A 112 -7.51 -7.63 10.21
N SER A 113 -8.75 -8.07 10.04
CA SER A 113 -9.37 -8.27 8.72
C SER A 113 -9.51 -6.97 7.93
N GLN A 114 -9.84 -5.87 8.60
CA GLN A 114 -10.01 -4.55 7.99
C GLN A 114 -8.65 -3.95 7.61
N ILE A 115 -7.65 -4.09 8.49
CA ILE A 115 -6.27 -3.66 8.19
C ILE A 115 -5.73 -4.46 7.00
N LYS A 116 -5.91 -5.79 6.99
CA LYS A 116 -5.53 -6.68 5.89
C LYS A 116 -6.18 -6.25 4.57
N ARG A 117 -7.50 -6.00 4.59
CA ARG A 117 -8.26 -5.54 3.41
C ARG A 117 -7.68 -4.25 2.81
N VAL A 118 -7.32 -3.28 3.65
CA VAL A 118 -6.76 -2.00 3.21
C VAL A 118 -5.32 -2.15 2.74
N ALA A 119 -4.48 -2.89 3.47
CA ALA A 119 -3.07 -3.11 3.13
C ALA A 119 -2.89 -3.80 1.77
N GLU A 120 -3.80 -4.69 1.41
CA GLU A 120 -3.77 -5.46 0.15
C GLU A 120 -4.59 -4.85 -0.98
N ASN A 121 -5.32 -3.75 -0.73
CA ASN A 121 -6.31 -3.22 -1.67
C ASN A 121 -7.30 -4.30 -2.17
N ILE A 122 -7.78 -5.17 -1.27
CA ILE A 122 -8.71 -6.25 -1.62
C ILE A 122 -10.02 -5.65 -2.16
N ILE A 123 -10.38 -6.03 -3.39
CA ILE A 123 -11.68 -5.71 -3.99
C ILE A 123 -12.70 -6.73 -3.49
N PRO A 124 -13.75 -6.32 -2.75
CA PRO A 124 -14.77 -7.24 -2.28
C PRO A 124 -15.57 -7.80 -3.46
N ALA A 125 -15.72 -9.11 -3.50
CA ALA A 125 -16.50 -9.82 -4.52
C ALA A 125 -17.35 -10.92 -3.88
N ILE A 126 -18.53 -11.16 -4.44
CA ILE A 126 -19.44 -12.22 -4.01
C ILE A 126 -20.02 -12.92 -5.24
N VAL A 127 -20.24 -14.23 -5.14
CA VAL A 127 -20.68 -15.07 -6.27
C VAL A 127 -22.00 -14.60 -6.88
N THR A 128 -22.89 -13.98 -6.10
CA THR A 128 -24.21 -13.52 -6.57
C THR A 128 -24.11 -12.41 -7.63
N THR A 129 -23.25 -11.40 -7.42
CA THR A 129 -23.03 -10.36 -8.43
C THR A 129 -22.32 -10.91 -9.66
N THR A 130 -21.35 -11.82 -9.49
CA THR A 130 -20.69 -12.50 -10.60
C THR A 130 -21.67 -13.31 -11.44
N ALA A 131 -22.49 -14.17 -10.82
CA ALA A 131 -23.48 -14.98 -11.51
C ALA A 131 -24.50 -14.12 -12.26
N MET A 132 -24.95 -13.02 -11.66
CA MET A 132 -25.86 -12.09 -12.31
C MET A 132 -25.24 -11.40 -13.52
N VAL A 133 -24.02 -10.86 -13.38
CA VAL A 133 -23.31 -10.20 -14.50
C VAL A 133 -23.07 -11.20 -15.62
N THR A 134 -22.65 -12.44 -15.30
CA THR A 134 -22.47 -13.50 -16.30
C THR A 134 -23.77 -13.82 -17.03
N GLY A 135 -24.90 -13.96 -16.31
CA GLY A 135 -26.20 -14.20 -16.92
C GLY A 135 -26.63 -13.08 -17.87
N LEU A 136 -26.43 -11.82 -17.49
CA LEU A 136 -26.72 -10.65 -18.33
C LEU A 136 -25.82 -10.61 -19.58
N VAL A 137 -24.54 -10.94 -19.44
CA VAL A 137 -23.61 -11.06 -20.57
C VAL A 137 -24.08 -12.14 -21.56
N CYS A 138 -24.51 -13.30 -21.06
CA CYS A 138 -25.05 -14.36 -21.92
C CYS A 138 -26.26 -13.91 -22.74
N LEU A 139 -27.13 -13.05 -22.19
CA LEU A 139 -28.26 -12.48 -22.93
C LEU A 139 -27.81 -11.60 -24.11
N GLU A 140 -26.77 -10.78 -23.92
CA GLU A 140 -26.22 -9.95 -25.01
C GLU A 140 -25.51 -10.82 -26.07
N VAL A 141 -24.86 -11.92 -25.65
CA VAL A 141 -24.24 -12.88 -26.57
C VAL A 141 -25.28 -13.52 -27.50
N TYR A 142 -26.49 -13.84 -27.02
CA TYR A 142 -27.54 -14.35 -27.90
C TYR A 142 -27.90 -13.38 -29.03
N LYS A 143 -27.97 -12.07 -28.75
CA LYS A 143 -28.27 -11.04 -29.75
C LYS A 143 -27.17 -10.93 -30.80
N LEU A 144 -25.91 -11.09 -30.37
CA LEU A 144 -24.75 -11.13 -31.25
C LEU A 144 -24.85 -12.32 -32.22
N ILE A 145 -25.16 -13.52 -31.70
CA ILE A 145 -25.29 -14.75 -32.50
C ILE A 145 -26.45 -14.65 -33.50
N GLN A 146 -27.56 -14.02 -33.11
CA GLN A 146 -28.71 -13.78 -33.98
C GLN A 146 -28.47 -12.71 -35.06
N GLY A 147 -27.31 -12.04 -35.04
CA GLY A 147 -26.94 -11.07 -36.07
C GLY A 147 -27.68 -9.72 -35.94
N HIS A 148 -28.05 -9.31 -34.73
CA HIS A 148 -28.67 -8.01 -34.50
C HIS A 148 -27.72 -6.87 -34.92
N LYS A 149 -28.14 -6.06 -35.89
CA LYS A 149 -27.36 -4.93 -36.43
C LYS A 149 -27.75 -3.57 -35.86
N LYS A 150 -28.90 -3.47 -35.19
CA LYS A 150 -29.40 -2.22 -34.60
C LYS A 150 -28.77 -2.03 -33.22
N ILE A 151 -28.20 -0.86 -32.96
CA ILE A 151 -27.59 -0.54 -31.67
C ILE A 151 -28.60 -0.59 -30.51
N GLU A 152 -29.86 -0.22 -30.78
CA GLU A 152 -30.99 -0.26 -29.84
C GLU A 152 -31.30 -1.67 -29.29
N SER A 153 -30.83 -2.72 -29.98
CA SER A 153 -30.96 -4.10 -29.52
C SER A 153 -30.07 -4.40 -28.32
N TYR A 154 -28.92 -3.72 -28.22
CA TYR A 154 -27.94 -3.94 -27.17
C TYR A 154 -28.22 -3.04 -25.98
N ARG A 155 -28.00 -3.58 -24.78
CA ARG A 155 -28.18 -2.85 -23.53
C ARG A 155 -26.95 -3.00 -22.66
N ASN A 156 -26.44 -1.87 -22.17
CA ASN A 156 -25.50 -1.84 -21.06
C ASN A 156 -26.29 -1.89 -19.76
N VAL A 157 -25.71 -2.54 -18.74
CA VAL A 157 -26.35 -2.71 -17.44
C VAL A 157 -25.47 -2.16 -16.34
N CYS A 158 -26.04 -1.28 -15.52
CA CYS A 158 -25.49 -0.91 -14.22
C CYS A 158 -26.41 -1.51 -13.15
N LEU A 159 -25.83 -2.18 -12.15
CA LEU A 159 -26.61 -2.84 -11.10
C LEU A 159 -25.96 -2.68 -9.72
N ASN A 160 -26.80 -2.60 -8.69
CA ASN A 160 -26.40 -2.63 -7.29
C ASN A 160 -27.39 -3.49 -6.50
N LEU A 161 -26.97 -4.71 -6.15
CA LEU A 161 -27.81 -5.69 -5.45
C LEU A 161 -28.14 -5.32 -4.00
N THR A 162 -27.42 -4.37 -3.40
CA THR A 162 -27.71 -3.89 -2.04
C THR A 162 -28.97 -3.02 -2.01
N LEU A 163 -29.21 -2.23 -3.08
CA LEU A 163 -30.38 -1.35 -3.25
C LEU A 163 -31.42 -1.92 -4.23
N PRO A 164 -31.39 -3.23 -4.48
CA PRO A 164 -31.95 -3.87 -5.69
C PRO A 164 -32.08 -3.00 -6.96
N PHE A 165 -31.02 -2.25 -7.31
CA PHE A 165 -31.04 -1.31 -8.43
C PHE A 165 -30.57 -1.94 -9.73
N PHE A 166 -31.31 -1.70 -10.82
CA PHE A 166 -30.97 -2.11 -12.18
C PHE A 166 -31.26 -0.97 -13.16
N ALA A 167 -30.25 -0.54 -13.91
CA ALA A 167 -30.38 0.45 -14.97
C ALA A 167 -29.86 -0.11 -16.29
N PHE A 168 -30.74 -0.13 -17.28
CA PHE A 168 -30.44 -0.53 -18.64
C PHE A 168 -30.38 0.71 -19.52
N PHE A 169 -29.29 0.87 -20.27
CA PHE A 169 -29.10 2.00 -21.18
C PHE A 169 -28.53 1.54 -22.51
N GLU A 170 -28.74 2.34 -23.54
CA GLU A 170 -28.30 2.00 -24.89
C GLU A 170 -26.79 2.15 -25.04
N SER A 171 -26.21 1.36 -25.94
CA SER A 171 -24.81 1.49 -26.29
C SER A 171 -24.56 2.81 -27.00
N VAL A 172 -23.44 3.46 -26.67
CA VAL A 172 -23.03 4.70 -27.32
C VAL A 172 -22.64 4.39 -28.77
N PRO A 173 -23.14 5.15 -29.76
CA PRO A 173 -22.76 4.94 -31.14
C PRO A 173 -21.26 5.16 -31.35
N PRO A 174 -20.63 4.44 -32.29
CA PRO A 174 -19.22 4.64 -32.60
C PRO A 174 -18.98 6.08 -33.07
N LYS A 175 -17.85 6.67 -32.67
CA LYS A 175 -17.45 7.98 -33.18
C LYS A 175 -17.17 7.84 -34.68
N CYS A 176 -17.79 8.68 -35.52
CA CYS A 176 -17.47 8.74 -36.95
C CYS A 176 -16.02 9.19 -37.13
N GLN A 177 -15.13 8.23 -37.34
CA GLN A 177 -13.77 8.52 -37.76
C GLN A 177 -13.85 8.85 -39.25
N LYS A 178 -13.69 10.14 -39.59
CA LYS A 178 -13.60 10.58 -40.98
C LYS A 178 -12.40 9.86 -41.60
N VAL A 179 -12.67 8.95 -42.53
CA VAL A 179 -11.68 8.36 -43.43
C VAL A 179 -11.46 9.33 -44.59
#